data_AF-A0A958FF83-F1
#
_entry.id   AF-A0A958FF83-F1
#
_cell.length_a   1.000
_cell.length_b   1.000
_cell.length_c   1.000
_cell.angle_alpha   90.00
_cell.angle_beta   90.00
_cell.angle_gamma   90.00
#
_symmetry.space_group_name_H-M   'P 1'
#
loop_
_entity.id
_entity.type
_entity.pdbx_description
1 polymer ?
#
loop_
_entity_poly.entity_id
_entity_poly.type
_entity_poly.pdbx_seq_one_letter_code
_entity_poly.pdbx_strand_id
1 'polypeptide(L)'
;FDEILSLIANESATLLVSDYAVIVLINPQTRETRKTVLFSGETRREQRLSQIRHSLIAGWIFQQRRPLLANNIHKDSRFKEIDFDDQRMSVLGAPLQIAGTLLGAILVVRNAERKGFDSAEMDYLKKIATISVPYFRNTELYAGMFLPPASTKTLIPKYRAVGLIGKSKPFLEMLQAIEAAARTDIRVLLQGESGTGKELVARALHKFGRRAEGPFVAVDCGAIPENLVEAELFGHEKG
;
A
#
# COMPACT_ATOMS: atom_id res chain seq x y z
N PHE A 1 -3.14 10.30 -1.05
CA PHE A 1 -1.94 9.44 -0.96
C PHE A 1 -0.68 10.31 -0.84
N ASP A 2 -0.42 11.19 -1.81
CA ASP A 2 0.75 12.07 -1.81
C ASP A 2 0.78 13.00 -0.60
N GLU A 3 -0.37 13.55 -0.21
CA GLU A 3 -0.49 14.37 1.01
C GLU A 3 -0.10 13.62 2.28
N ILE A 4 -0.47 12.32 2.39
CA ILE A 4 -0.13 11.49 3.56
C ILE A 4 1.38 11.20 3.57
N LEU A 5 1.96 10.86 2.41
CA LEU A 5 3.40 10.65 2.30
C LEU A 5 4.18 11.92 2.65
N SER A 6 3.72 13.06 2.13
CA SER A 6 4.31 14.37 2.43
C SER A 6 4.17 14.73 3.90
N LEU A 7 3.01 14.48 4.51
CA LEU A 7 2.79 14.72 5.94
C LEU A 7 3.73 13.86 6.79
N ILE A 8 3.85 12.56 6.52
CA ILE A 8 4.73 11.66 7.26
C ILE A 8 6.20 12.06 7.09
N ALA A 9 6.61 12.41 5.87
CA ALA A 9 7.97 12.90 5.62
C ALA A 9 8.23 14.20 6.39
N ASN A 10 7.32 15.17 6.32
CA ASN A 10 7.42 16.45 7.02
C ASN A 10 7.48 16.30 8.54
N GLU A 11 6.57 15.51 9.12
CA GLU A 11 6.56 15.24 10.56
C GLU A 11 7.82 14.50 11.00
N SER A 12 8.31 13.54 10.21
CA SER A 12 9.56 12.84 10.52
C SER A 12 10.75 13.79 10.52
N ALA A 13 10.84 14.68 9.52
CA ALA A 13 11.90 15.69 9.46
C ALA A 13 11.82 16.67 10.64
N THR A 14 10.61 17.10 11.01
CA THR A 14 10.36 18.05 12.10
C THR A 14 10.71 17.45 13.45
N LEU A 15 10.14 16.28 13.78
CA LEU A 15 10.33 15.60 15.06
C LEU A 15 11.79 15.16 15.29
N LEU A 16 12.47 14.79 14.20
CA LEU A 16 13.89 14.40 14.25
C LEU A 16 14.82 15.55 13.87
N VAL A 17 14.37 16.81 13.91
CA VAL A 17 15.21 18.01 13.68
C VAL A 17 16.21 17.78 12.53
N SER A 18 15.67 17.40 11.37
CA SER A 18 16.41 17.03 10.17
C SER A 18 16.18 18.07 9.07
N ASP A 19 17.08 18.14 8.10
CA ASP A 19 16.98 19.12 7.00
C ASP A 19 15.91 18.71 5.99
N TYR A 20 15.78 17.41 5.76
CA TYR A 20 14.72 16.85 4.93
C TYR A 20 14.46 15.38 5.22
N ALA A 21 13.34 14.88 4.70
CA ALA A 21 12.98 13.48 4.72
C ALA A 21 12.66 12.97 3.32
N VAL A 22 12.88 11.67 3.12
CA VAL A 22 12.66 10.97 1.86
C VAL A 22 11.92 9.69 2.12
N ILE A 23 10.84 9.45 1.39
CA ILE A 23 10.16 8.16 1.36
C ILE A 23 10.38 7.53 -0.01
N VAL A 24 10.98 6.35 -0.02
CA VAL A 24 11.18 5.54 -1.23
C VAL A 24 10.26 4.32 -1.13
N LEU A 25 9.31 4.21 -2.05
CA LEU A 25 8.37 3.10 -2.14
C LEU A 25 8.77 2.18 -3.30
N ILE A 26 8.68 0.87 -3.06
CA ILE A 26 8.96 -0.17 -4.05
C ILE A 26 7.71 -1.00 -4.32
N ASN A 27 7.69 -1.66 -5.47
CA ASN A 27 6.77 -2.77 -5.67
C ASN A 27 7.27 -3.98 -4.85
N PRO A 28 6.47 -4.57 -3.94
CA PRO A 28 6.93 -5.67 -3.09
C PRO A 28 7.30 -6.95 -3.85
N GLN A 29 6.76 -7.14 -5.07
CA GLN A 29 7.01 -8.31 -5.92
C GLN A 29 8.23 -8.10 -6.82
N THR A 30 8.28 -6.99 -7.58
CA THR A 30 9.37 -6.73 -8.54
C THR A 30 10.57 -6.07 -7.89
N ARG A 31 10.41 -5.50 -6.69
CA ARG A 31 11.39 -4.66 -5.98
C ARG A 31 11.82 -3.39 -6.73
N GLU A 32 11.14 -3.06 -7.81
CA GLU A 32 11.37 -1.81 -8.54
C GLU A 32 10.85 -0.63 -7.74
N THR A 33 11.60 0.46 -7.71
CA THR A 33 11.16 1.73 -7.14
C THR A 33 9.94 2.23 -7.90
N ARG A 34 8.84 2.43 -7.16
CA ARG A 34 7.58 2.96 -7.69
C ARG A 34 7.47 4.46 -7.51
N LYS A 35 7.98 4.97 -6.39
CA LYS A 35 7.86 6.38 -6.04
C LYS A 35 8.96 6.81 -5.08
N THR A 36 9.47 8.01 -5.29
CA THR A 36 10.31 8.72 -4.33
C THR A 36 9.64 10.05 -4.01
N VAL A 37 9.32 10.26 -2.73
CA VAL A 37 8.81 11.54 -2.23
C VAL A 37 9.94 12.18 -1.44
N LEU A 38 10.45 13.30 -1.95
CA LEU A 38 11.44 14.13 -1.27
C LEU A 38 10.71 15.32 -0.67
N PHE A 39 10.88 15.54 0.62
CA PHE A 39 10.36 16.72 1.31
C PHE A 39 11.53 17.59 1.77
N SER A 40 11.90 18.56 0.94
CA SER A 40 12.95 19.55 1.22
C SER A 40 12.55 20.92 0.64
N GLY A 41 13.19 22.00 1.11
CA GLY A 41 13.08 23.32 0.48
C GLY A 41 13.91 23.50 -0.80
N GLU A 42 14.49 22.42 -1.36
CA GLU A 42 15.48 22.49 -2.45
C GLU A 42 14.84 22.71 -3.84
N THR A 43 15.66 23.17 -4.79
CA THR A 43 15.23 23.42 -6.18
C THR A 43 15.14 22.13 -7.02
N ARG A 44 14.35 22.15 -8.12
CA ARG A 44 14.11 20.97 -8.99
C ARG A 44 15.36 20.22 -9.49
N ARG A 45 16.49 20.89 -9.68
CA ARG A 45 17.73 20.27 -10.18
C ARG A 45 18.47 19.50 -9.07
N GLU A 46 18.52 20.08 -7.88
CA GLU A 46 19.07 19.45 -6.66
C GLU A 46 18.26 18.21 -6.29
N GLN A 47 16.94 18.29 -6.41
CA GLN A 47 16.03 17.15 -6.16
C GLN A 47 16.36 15.91 -7.01
N ARG A 48 16.79 16.07 -8.27
CA ARG A 48 17.04 14.93 -9.18
C ARG A 48 18.32 14.16 -8.84
N LEU A 49 19.39 14.87 -8.50
CA LEU A 49 20.66 14.25 -8.08
C LEU A 49 20.52 13.61 -6.69
N SER A 50 19.82 14.29 -5.78
CA SER A 50 19.44 13.76 -4.47
C SER A 50 18.62 12.47 -4.58
N GLN A 51 17.62 12.41 -5.47
CA GLN A 51 16.79 11.20 -5.69
C GLN A 51 17.58 9.94 -6.05
N ILE A 52 18.63 10.05 -6.87
CA ILE A 52 19.47 8.88 -7.26
C ILE A 52 20.20 8.36 -6.03
N ARG A 53 20.87 9.25 -5.28
CA ARG A 53 21.62 8.88 -4.08
C ARG A 53 20.72 8.28 -3.00
N HIS A 54 19.57 8.88 -2.76
CA HIS A 54 18.60 8.37 -1.78
C HIS A 54 18.06 6.99 -2.17
N SER A 55 17.86 6.73 -3.46
CA SER A 55 17.45 5.41 -3.94
C SER A 55 18.53 4.35 -3.70
N LEU A 56 19.80 4.70 -3.86
CA LEU A 56 20.94 3.81 -3.56
C LEU A 56 21.06 3.54 -2.05
N ILE A 57 20.91 4.57 -1.21
CA ILE A 57 20.90 4.41 0.25
C ILE A 57 19.73 3.53 0.70
N ALA A 58 18.52 3.80 0.19
CA ALA A 58 17.33 2.99 0.47
C ALA A 58 17.51 1.55 -0.03
N GLY A 59 18.22 1.34 -1.13
CA GLY A 59 18.60 0.02 -1.66
C GLY A 59 19.29 -0.86 -0.62
N TRP A 60 20.21 -0.29 0.18
CA TRP A 60 20.84 -1.02 1.28
C TRP A 60 19.82 -1.45 2.33
N ILE A 61 18.90 -0.57 2.73
CA ILE A 61 17.81 -0.90 3.68
C ILE A 61 16.92 -2.00 3.10
N PHE A 62 16.65 -1.99 1.79
CA PHE A 62 15.83 -3.03 1.15
C PHE A 62 16.49 -4.41 1.20
N GLN A 63 17.80 -4.46 0.97
CA GLN A 63 18.58 -5.69 1.00
C GLN A 63 18.71 -6.23 2.43
N GLN A 64 19.07 -5.36 3.38
CA GLN A 64 19.35 -5.77 4.75
C GLN A 64 18.10 -5.89 5.62
N ARG A 65 17.00 -5.24 5.23
CA ARG A 65 15.74 -5.12 6.00
C ARG A 65 15.96 -4.64 7.44
N ARG A 66 16.95 -3.77 7.62
CA ARG A 66 17.35 -3.23 8.92
C ARG A 66 17.43 -1.71 8.88
N PRO A 67 17.19 -1.03 10.02
CA PRO A 67 17.43 0.39 10.14
C PRO A 67 18.88 0.75 9.80
N LEU A 68 19.05 1.92 9.21
CA LEU A 68 20.32 2.54 8.88
C LEU A 68 20.56 3.70 9.85
N LEU A 69 21.71 3.72 10.50
CA LEU A 69 22.25 4.91 11.16
C LEU A 69 23.66 5.12 10.60
N ALA A 70 23.88 6.27 9.96
CA ALA A 70 25.15 6.68 9.38
C ALA A 70 25.42 8.14 9.71
N ASN A 71 26.27 8.41 10.71
CA ASN A 71 26.59 9.78 11.17
C ASN A 71 27.59 10.52 10.26
N ASN A 72 28.09 9.83 9.25
CA ASN A 72 28.78 10.40 8.11
C ASN A 72 28.70 9.42 6.93
N ILE A 73 27.73 9.62 6.04
CA ILE A 73 27.49 8.70 4.92
C ILE A 73 28.69 8.59 3.97
N HIS A 74 29.48 9.67 3.82
CA HIS A 74 30.66 9.76 2.96
C HIS A 74 31.83 8.88 3.46
N LYS A 75 31.91 8.67 4.78
CA LYS A 75 32.93 7.83 5.41
C LYS A 75 32.40 6.44 5.74
N ASP A 76 31.13 6.17 5.45
CA ASP A 76 30.49 4.91 5.79
C ASP A 76 30.91 3.82 4.80
N SER A 77 31.52 2.76 5.32
CA SER A 77 32.02 1.66 4.49
C SER A 77 30.97 0.99 3.61
N ARG A 78 29.68 1.11 3.97
CA ARG A 78 28.56 0.54 3.23
C ARG A 78 28.24 1.28 1.94
N PHE A 79 28.74 2.51 1.76
CA PHE A 79 28.35 3.40 0.66
C PHE A 79 29.55 4.01 -0.09
N LYS A 80 30.74 3.39 -0.02
CA LYS A 80 31.97 3.90 -0.65
C LYS A 80 31.90 4.08 -2.17
N GLU A 81 31.05 3.33 -2.84
CA GLU A 81 30.89 3.36 -4.31
C GLU A 81 29.90 4.44 -4.78
N ILE A 82 29.25 5.14 -3.86
CA ILE A 82 28.30 6.20 -4.18
C ILE A 82 29.04 7.53 -4.19
N ASP A 83 28.95 8.23 -5.31
CA ASP A 83 29.43 9.60 -5.43
C ASP A 83 28.46 10.54 -4.69
N PHE A 84 28.92 11.06 -3.57
CA PHE A 84 28.23 12.08 -2.79
C PHE A 84 28.91 13.44 -3.01
N ASP A 85 28.18 14.54 -2.86
CA ASP A 85 28.81 15.86 -2.89
C ASP A 85 29.73 16.10 -1.68
N ASP A 86 30.46 17.21 -1.67
CA ASP A 86 31.43 17.49 -0.60
C ASP A 86 30.77 17.82 0.75
N GLN A 87 29.45 17.97 0.83
CA GLN A 87 28.78 18.37 2.05
C GLN A 87 28.50 17.15 2.93
N ARG A 88 29.12 17.12 4.12
CA ARG A 88 28.89 16.04 5.10
C ARG A 88 27.39 15.88 5.38
N MET A 89 26.91 14.65 5.19
CA MET A 89 25.55 14.23 5.52
C MET A 89 25.55 13.11 6.57
N SER A 90 24.64 13.21 7.52
CA SER A 90 24.22 12.11 8.38
C SER A 90 22.87 11.60 7.88
N VAL A 91 22.68 10.29 7.86
CA VAL A 91 21.45 9.65 7.40
C VAL A 91 20.96 8.67 8.46
N LEU A 92 19.68 8.79 8.78
CA LEU A 92 18.95 7.80 9.55
C LEU A 92 17.82 7.26 8.68
N GLY A 93 17.67 5.94 8.64
CA GLY A 93 16.69 5.30 7.78
C GLY A 93 16.03 4.11 8.46
N ALA A 94 14.76 3.87 8.14
CA ALA A 94 14.00 2.74 8.64
C ALA A 94 13.24 2.05 7.51
N PRO A 95 13.16 0.70 7.52
CA PRO A 95 12.32 -0.03 6.58
C PRO A 95 10.85 0.25 6.86
N LEU A 96 10.09 0.48 5.78
CA LEU A 96 8.64 0.55 5.81
C LEU A 96 8.10 -0.85 5.51
N GLN A 97 7.83 -1.61 6.57
CA GLN A 97 7.43 -3.01 6.46
C GLN A 97 6.26 -3.36 7.38
N ILE A 98 5.42 -4.29 6.92
CA ILE A 98 4.30 -4.83 7.71
C ILE A 98 4.15 -6.31 7.40
N ALA A 99 3.99 -7.11 8.46
CA ALA A 99 3.82 -8.56 8.35
C ALA A 99 4.86 -9.24 7.43
N GLY A 100 6.12 -8.80 7.49
CA GLY A 100 7.23 -9.35 6.67
C GLY A 100 7.30 -8.85 5.22
N THR A 101 6.31 -8.08 4.76
CA THR A 101 6.31 -7.42 3.46
C THR A 101 6.99 -6.06 3.55
N LEU A 102 8.01 -5.86 2.72
CA LEU A 102 8.72 -4.58 2.58
C LEU A 102 8.02 -3.73 1.52
N LEU A 103 7.53 -2.56 1.90
CA LEU A 103 6.90 -1.59 1.01
C LEU A 103 7.85 -0.48 0.56
N GLY A 104 8.93 -0.27 1.31
CA GLY A 104 9.87 0.81 1.04
C GLY A 104 10.77 1.15 2.23
N ALA A 105 11.27 2.36 2.24
CA ALA A 105 12.07 2.92 3.32
C ALA A 105 11.75 4.40 3.50
N ILE A 106 11.86 4.87 4.74
CA ILE A 106 11.92 6.29 5.08
C ILE A 106 13.37 6.63 5.46
N LEU A 107 13.87 7.74 4.95
CA LEU A 107 15.17 8.31 5.27
C LEU A 107 14.95 9.72 5.81
N VAL A 108 15.72 10.11 6.81
CA VAL A 108 15.89 11.50 7.25
C VAL A 108 17.36 11.86 7.16
N VAL A 109 17.64 13.09 6.72
CA VAL A 109 18.99 13.55 6.43
C VAL A 109 19.29 14.83 7.21
N ARG A 110 20.49 14.88 7.79
CA ARG A 110 21.07 16.07 8.40
C ARG A 110 22.35 16.46 7.67
N ASN A 111 22.46 17.72 7.28
CA ASN A 111 23.65 18.32 6.71
C ASN A 111 24.61 18.81 7.82
N ALA A 112 25.84 19.15 7.41
CA ALA A 112 27.07 19.19 8.21
C ALA A 112 27.08 19.96 9.55
N GLU A 113 26.09 20.81 9.83
CA GLU A 113 26.07 21.68 11.02
C GLU A 113 25.48 21.03 12.27
N ARG A 114 24.84 19.86 12.15
CA ARG A 114 24.16 19.19 13.27
C ARG A 114 24.92 17.97 13.79
N LYS A 115 24.71 17.67 15.08
CA LYS A 115 25.13 16.38 15.66
C LYS A 115 24.48 15.25 14.86
N GLY A 116 25.25 14.17 14.65
CA GLY A 116 24.73 12.94 14.04
C GLY A 116 23.57 12.36 14.84
N PHE A 117 22.93 11.34 14.27
CA PHE A 117 21.82 10.66 14.92
C PHE A 117 22.29 9.71 16.03
N ASP A 118 21.44 9.51 17.03
CA ASP A 118 21.63 8.51 18.08
C ASP A 118 20.62 7.34 17.99
N SER A 119 20.77 6.38 18.91
CA SER A 119 19.92 5.19 18.93
C SER A 119 18.48 5.47 19.37
N ALA A 120 18.25 6.50 20.19
CA ALA A 120 16.91 6.88 20.61
C ALA A 120 16.12 7.48 19.44
N GLU A 121 16.77 8.31 18.62
CA GLU A 121 16.21 8.86 17.38
C GLU A 121 15.93 7.75 16.36
N MET A 122 16.81 6.75 16.24
CA MET A 122 16.55 5.55 15.44
C MET A 122 15.30 4.79 15.91
N ASP A 123 15.13 4.60 17.21
CA ASP A 123 13.94 3.95 17.76
C ASP A 123 12.68 4.77 17.54
N TYR A 124 12.77 6.10 17.56
CA TYR A 124 11.67 6.97 17.22
C TYR A 124 11.28 6.85 15.75
N LEU A 125 12.25 6.91 14.82
CA LEU A 125 11.98 6.73 13.39
C LEU A 125 11.36 5.35 13.09
N LYS A 126 11.82 4.29 13.77
CA LYS A 126 11.21 2.95 13.65
C LYS A 126 9.75 2.93 14.08
N LYS A 127 9.41 3.64 15.16
CA LYS A 127 8.01 3.77 15.63
C LYS A 127 7.17 4.51 14.60
N ILE A 128 7.66 5.65 14.09
CA ILE A 128 6.99 6.37 13.01
C ILE A 128 6.76 5.44 11.82
N ALA A 129 7.82 4.82 11.30
CA ALA A 129 7.74 3.88 10.17
C ALA A 129 6.68 2.79 10.41
N THR A 130 6.70 2.16 11.58
CA THR A 130 5.76 1.08 11.93
C THR A 130 4.31 1.56 11.97
N ILE A 131 4.06 2.73 12.57
CA ILE A 131 2.72 3.31 12.69
C ILE A 131 2.24 3.86 11.33
N SER A 132 3.15 4.36 10.50
CA SER A 132 2.86 4.93 9.18
C SER A 132 2.52 3.89 8.11
N VAL A 133 3.09 2.68 8.20
CA VAL A 133 2.91 1.63 7.17
C VAL A 133 1.45 1.24 6.93
N PRO A 134 0.59 1.07 7.95
CA PRO A 134 -0.85 0.89 7.77
C PRO A 134 -1.55 2.00 6.97
N TYR A 135 -1.02 3.22 6.97
CA TYR A 135 -1.57 4.33 6.18
C TYR A 135 -1.03 4.36 4.74
N PHE A 136 0.17 3.83 4.51
CA PHE A 136 0.60 3.47 3.16
C PHE A 136 -0.30 2.37 2.57
N ARG A 137 -0.93 1.56 3.44
CA ARG A 137 -1.99 0.62 3.08
C ARG A 137 -3.37 1.22 2.79
N ASN A 138 -3.46 2.52 2.57
CA ASN A 138 -4.66 3.11 1.96
C ASN A 138 -4.60 3.29 0.44
N THR A 139 -3.67 2.58 -0.22
CA THR A 139 -3.78 2.19 -1.64
C THR A 139 -3.70 0.67 -1.83
N GLU A 140 -3.15 -0.10 -0.87
CA GLU A 140 -3.04 -1.56 -0.94
C GLU A 140 -4.30 -2.35 -0.56
N LEU A 141 -5.37 -1.75 -0.03
CA LEU A 141 -6.69 -2.39 -0.07
C LEU A 141 -7.11 -2.70 -1.52
N TYR A 142 -6.53 -2.00 -2.50
CA TYR A 142 -6.62 -2.32 -3.93
C TYR A 142 -5.53 -3.27 -4.45
N ALA A 143 -4.50 -3.64 -3.68
CA ALA A 143 -3.45 -4.56 -4.17
C ALA A 143 -4.02 -5.97 -4.50
N GLY A 144 -5.10 -6.38 -3.84
CA GLY A 144 -5.91 -7.54 -4.25
C GLY A 144 -6.61 -7.37 -5.60
N MET A 145 -6.87 -6.12 -6.01
CA MET A 145 -7.36 -5.72 -7.33
C MET A 145 -6.24 -5.51 -8.37
N PHE A 146 -4.97 -5.38 -7.94
CA PHE A 146 -3.81 -5.03 -8.77
C PHE A 146 -2.73 -6.13 -8.86
N LEU A 147 -3.07 -7.40 -8.59
CA LEU A 147 -2.53 -8.45 -9.47
C LEU A 147 -2.87 -8.01 -10.90
N PRO A 148 -1.96 -8.07 -11.91
CA PRO A 148 -2.30 -7.68 -13.27
C PRO A 148 -3.66 -8.30 -13.60
N PRO A 149 -4.65 -7.52 -14.06
CA PRO A 149 -6.01 -8.03 -14.23
C PRO A 149 -5.87 -9.32 -15.01
N ALA A 150 -6.38 -10.41 -14.43
CA ALA A 150 -6.19 -11.72 -15.02
C ALA A 150 -6.58 -11.60 -16.50
N SER A 151 -5.70 -12.09 -17.38
CA SER A 151 -5.86 -11.79 -18.81
C SER A 151 -7.27 -12.17 -19.24
N THR A 152 -7.88 -11.42 -20.17
CA THR A 152 -9.21 -11.75 -20.69
C THR A 152 -9.29 -13.20 -21.18
N LYS A 153 -8.17 -13.74 -21.70
CA LYS A 153 -8.02 -15.14 -22.11
C LYS A 153 -8.18 -16.14 -20.94
N THR A 154 -7.85 -15.73 -19.72
CA THR A 154 -7.99 -16.51 -18.48
C THR A 154 -9.36 -16.30 -17.83
N LEU A 155 -9.85 -15.05 -17.81
CA LEU A 155 -11.11 -14.70 -17.16
C LEU A 155 -12.34 -15.28 -17.88
N ILE A 156 -12.38 -15.19 -19.21
CA ILE A 156 -13.55 -15.65 -19.98
C ILE A 156 -13.86 -17.13 -19.71
N PRO A 157 -12.91 -18.09 -19.83
CA PRO A 157 -13.19 -19.49 -19.55
C PRO A 157 -13.61 -19.73 -18.09
N LYS A 158 -12.95 -19.09 -17.13
CA LYS A 158 -13.22 -19.23 -15.69
C LYS A 158 -14.65 -18.82 -15.34
N TYR A 159 -15.08 -17.65 -15.80
CA TYR A 159 -16.39 -17.10 -15.46
C TYR A 159 -17.53 -17.64 -16.34
N ARG A 160 -17.21 -18.14 -17.55
CA ARG A 160 -18.17 -18.89 -18.38
C ARG A 160 -18.63 -20.17 -17.70
N ALA A 161 -17.77 -20.84 -16.94
CA ALA A 161 -18.12 -22.05 -16.17
C ALA A 161 -19.15 -21.80 -15.05
N VAL A 162 -19.44 -20.53 -14.73
CA VAL A 162 -20.48 -20.13 -13.76
C VAL A 162 -21.62 -19.33 -14.42
N GLY A 163 -21.75 -19.41 -15.74
CA GLY A 163 -22.87 -18.82 -16.48
C GLY A 163 -22.71 -17.35 -16.88
N LEU A 164 -21.57 -16.70 -16.58
CA LEU A 164 -21.30 -15.34 -17.06
C LEU A 164 -20.73 -15.39 -18.49
N ILE A 165 -21.56 -15.02 -19.47
CA ILE A 165 -21.22 -15.09 -20.90
C ILE A 165 -21.23 -13.69 -21.51
N GLY A 166 -20.09 -13.26 -22.07
CA GLY A 166 -19.96 -11.96 -22.71
C GLY A 166 -18.54 -11.71 -23.21
N LYS A 167 -18.40 -10.67 -24.05
CA LYS A 167 -17.11 -10.27 -24.65
C LYS A 167 -16.94 -8.76 -24.87
N SER A 168 -17.94 -7.96 -24.49
CA SER A 168 -17.88 -6.50 -24.62
C SER A 168 -16.91 -5.90 -23.61
N LYS A 169 -16.33 -4.73 -23.91
CA LYS A 169 -15.41 -4.05 -23.00
C LYS A 169 -15.98 -3.86 -21.58
N PRO A 170 -17.22 -3.37 -21.38
CA PRO A 170 -17.80 -3.23 -20.04
C PRO A 170 -17.98 -4.58 -19.31
N PHE A 171 -18.30 -5.64 -20.07
CA PHE A 171 -18.41 -6.98 -19.49
C PHE A 171 -17.05 -7.49 -19.00
N LEU A 172 -15.98 -7.23 -19.75
CA LEU A 172 -14.62 -7.62 -19.35
C LEU A 172 -14.13 -6.83 -18.14
N GLU A 173 -14.42 -5.53 -18.07
CA GLU A 173 -14.14 -4.69 -16.90
C GLU A 173 -14.89 -5.18 -15.66
N MET A 174 -16.14 -5.61 -15.82
CA MET A 174 -16.93 -6.23 -14.74
C MET A 174 -16.33 -7.56 -14.28
N LEU A 175 -15.87 -8.44 -15.18
CA LEU A 175 -15.16 -9.67 -14.78
C LEU A 175 -13.89 -9.38 -13.98
N GLN A 176 -13.14 -8.34 -14.35
CA GLN A 176 -11.95 -7.92 -13.61
C GLN A 176 -12.31 -7.42 -12.19
N ALA A 177 -13.38 -6.63 -12.07
CA ALA A 177 -13.89 -6.17 -10.77
C ALA A 177 -14.35 -7.34 -9.88
N ILE A 178 -15.00 -8.35 -10.45
CA ILE A 178 -15.41 -9.55 -9.72
C ILE A 178 -14.19 -10.34 -9.23
N GLU A 179 -13.19 -10.57 -10.08
CA GLU A 179 -11.96 -11.29 -9.72
C GLU A 179 -11.21 -10.61 -8.58
N ALA A 180 -11.14 -9.28 -8.65
CA ALA A 180 -10.54 -8.43 -7.65
C ALA A 180 -11.29 -8.51 -6.31
N ALA A 181 -12.60 -8.35 -6.32
CA ALA A 181 -13.43 -8.37 -5.12
C ALA A 181 -13.44 -9.74 -4.43
N ALA A 182 -13.51 -10.84 -5.18
CA ALA A 182 -13.55 -12.20 -4.65
C ALA A 182 -12.36 -12.52 -3.72
N ARG A 183 -11.17 -11.98 -4.00
CA ARG A 183 -9.93 -12.24 -3.24
C ARG A 183 -9.87 -11.53 -1.88
N THR A 184 -10.89 -10.74 -1.55
CA THR A 184 -10.92 -9.86 -0.38
C THR A 184 -12.13 -10.16 0.50
N ASP A 185 -12.15 -9.57 1.69
CA ASP A 185 -13.25 -9.71 2.65
C ASP A 185 -14.23 -8.52 2.60
N ILE A 186 -14.15 -7.68 1.56
CA ILE A 186 -14.95 -6.46 1.44
C ILE A 186 -16.44 -6.77 1.19
N ARG A 187 -17.29 -5.79 1.53
CA ARG A 187 -18.71 -5.78 1.15
C ARG A 187 -18.85 -5.32 -0.31
N VAL A 188 -19.69 -6.01 -1.09
CA VAL A 188 -19.90 -5.72 -2.52
C VAL A 188 -21.36 -5.34 -2.75
N LEU A 189 -21.58 -4.22 -3.44
CA LEU A 189 -22.90 -3.80 -3.92
C LEU A 189 -22.99 -4.07 -5.43
N LEU A 190 -24.05 -4.77 -5.85
CA LEU A 190 -24.31 -5.06 -7.27
C LEU A 190 -25.48 -4.21 -7.76
N GLN A 191 -25.25 -3.42 -8.81
CA GLN A 191 -26.25 -2.55 -9.41
C GLN A 191 -26.57 -2.99 -10.84
N GLY A 192 -27.79 -2.72 -11.30
CA GLY A 192 -28.27 -3.04 -12.64
C GLY A 192 -29.75 -3.36 -12.65
N GLU A 193 -30.36 -3.38 -13.83
CA GLU A 193 -31.78 -3.70 -14.02
C GLU A 193 -32.11 -5.13 -13.60
N SER A 194 -33.39 -5.42 -13.35
CA SER A 194 -33.85 -6.78 -13.09
C SER A 194 -33.51 -7.71 -14.27
N GLY A 195 -33.14 -8.96 -13.99
CA GLY A 195 -32.81 -9.95 -15.04
C GLY A 195 -31.40 -9.83 -15.67
N THR A 196 -30.58 -8.84 -15.28
CA THR A 196 -29.21 -8.66 -15.81
C THR A 196 -28.16 -9.64 -15.27
N GLY A 197 -28.57 -10.63 -14.46
CA GLY A 197 -27.68 -11.67 -13.96
C GLY A 197 -26.89 -11.31 -12.69
N LYS A 198 -27.36 -10.33 -11.90
CA LYS A 198 -26.74 -9.96 -10.59
C LYS A 198 -26.55 -11.16 -9.65
N GLU A 199 -27.47 -12.12 -9.66
CA GLU A 199 -27.34 -13.35 -8.88
C GLU A 199 -26.17 -14.23 -9.31
N LEU A 200 -25.91 -14.33 -10.62
CA LEU A 200 -24.76 -15.08 -11.16
C LEU A 200 -23.45 -14.43 -10.71
N VAL A 201 -23.42 -13.09 -10.66
CA VAL A 201 -22.26 -12.34 -10.15
C VAL A 201 -22.05 -12.60 -8.66
N ALA A 202 -23.11 -12.57 -7.83
CA ALA A 202 -23.01 -12.88 -6.40
C ALA A 202 -22.49 -14.30 -6.14
N ARG A 203 -23.00 -15.29 -6.89
CA ARG A 203 -22.52 -16.68 -6.81
C ARG A 203 -21.06 -16.82 -7.25
N ALA A 204 -20.65 -16.08 -8.27
CA ALA A 204 -19.25 -16.08 -8.72
C ALA A 204 -18.30 -15.49 -7.67
N LEU A 205 -18.70 -14.39 -7.01
CA LEU A 205 -17.95 -13.80 -5.90
C LEU A 205 -17.78 -14.78 -4.73
N HIS A 206 -18.84 -15.49 -4.37
CA HIS A 206 -18.78 -16.51 -3.33
C HIS A 206 -17.87 -17.67 -3.72
N LYS A 207 -18.12 -18.29 -4.88
CA LYS A 207 -17.41 -19.48 -5.35
C LYS A 207 -15.90 -19.26 -5.52
N PHE A 208 -15.49 -18.07 -5.95
CA PHE A 208 -14.08 -17.76 -6.18
C PHE A 208 -13.44 -16.95 -5.05
N GLY A 209 -14.17 -16.70 -3.96
CA GLY A 209 -13.70 -15.90 -2.84
C GLY A 209 -13.30 -16.70 -1.62
N ARG A 210 -12.86 -16.00 -0.57
CA ARG A 210 -12.37 -16.62 0.68
C ARG A 210 -13.43 -17.41 1.44
N ARG A 211 -14.71 -17.17 1.15
CA ARG A 211 -15.86 -17.80 1.80
C ARG A 211 -16.41 -19.00 1.02
N ALA A 212 -15.70 -19.45 -0.02
CA ALA A 212 -16.18 -20.49 -0.93
C ALA A 212 -16.52 -21.83 -0.26
N GLU A 213 -15.86 -22.17 0.85
CA GLU A 213 -16.15 -23.39 1.62
C GLU A 213 -17.39 -23.27 2.51
N GLY A 214 -17.87 -22.05 2.76
CA GLY A 214 -19.09 -21.79 3.51
C GLY A 214 -20.35 -21.95 2.66
N PRO A 215 -21.54 -21.95 3.31
CA PRO A 215 -22.81 -21.94 2.58
C PRO A 215 -23.03 -20.58 1.89
N PHE A 216 -23.49 -20.63 0.63
CA PHE A 216 -24.02 -19.46 -0.05
C PHE A 216 -25.45 -19.20 0.42
N VAL A 217 -25.62 -18.23 1.33
CA VAL A 217 -26.93 -17.84 1.85
C VAL A 217 -27.47 -16.66 1.03
N ALA A 218 -28.50 -16.91 0.22
CA ALA A 218 -29.23 -15.85 -0.46
C ALA A 218 -30.38 -15.39 0.43
N VAL A 219 -30.41 -14.09 0.74
CA VAL A 219 -31.46 -13.46 1.54
C VAL A 219 -32.19 -12.45 0.66
N ASP A 220 -33.49 -12.63 0.50
CA ASP A 220 -34.34 -11.66 -0.17
C ASP A 220 -34.90 -10.66 0.84
N CYS A 221 -34.31 -9.47 0.90
CA CYS A 221 -34.76 -8.42 1.82
C CYS A 221 -36.15 -7.87 1.48
N GLY A 222 -36.66 -8.09 0.26
CA GLY A 222 -38.04 -7.71 -0.11
C GLY A 222 -39.09 -8.69 0.41
N ALA A 223 -38.68 -9.90 0.78
CA ALA A 223 -39.54 -10.93 1.36
C ALA A 223 -39.51 -10.92 2.90
N ILE A 224 -38.64 -10.12 3.52
CA ILE A 224 -38.57 -10.00 4.98
C ILE A 224 -39.47 -8.84 5.43
N PRO A 225 -40.45 -9.08 6.32
CA PRO A 225 -41.24 -8.01 6.94
C PRO A 225 -40.33 -6.96 7.61
N GLU A 226 -40.61 -5.67 7.43
CA GLU A 226 -39.77 -4.56 7.94
C GLU A 226 -39.46 -4.69 9.45
N ASN A 227 -40.46 -5.09 10.23
CA ASN A 227 -40.33 -5.33 11.67
C ASN A 227 -39.35 -6.46 12.03
N LEU A 228 -39.18 -7.45 11.16
CA LEU A 228 -38.24 -8.57 11.36
C LEU A 228 -36.81 -8.19 10.95
N VAL A 229 -36.65 -7.37 9.89
CA VAL A 229 -35.35 -6.83 9.47
C VAL A 229 -34.75 -5.98 10.58
N GLU A 230 -35.57 -5.11 11.19
CA GLU A 230 -35.12 -4.24 12.26
C GLU A 230 -34.73 -5.02 13.53
N ALA A 231 -35.52 -6.02 13.91
CA ALA A 231 -35.26 -6.84 15.08
C ALA A 231 -33.96 -7.68 14.98
N GLU A 232 -33.59 -8.17 13.79
CA GLU A 232 -32.36 -8.95 13.57
C GLU A 232 -31.12 -8.07 13.35
N LEU A 233 -31.25 -6.91 12.67
CA LEU A 233 -30.11 -6.02 12.40
C LEU A 233 -29.77 -5.07 13.56
N PHE A 234 -30.78 -4.67 14.36
CA PHE A 234 -30.61 -3.68 15.42
C PHE A 234 -30.92 -4.23 16.82
N GLY A 235 -31.49 -5.44 16.93
CA GLY A 235 -31.90 -6.05 18.19
C GLY A 235 -33.23 -5.51 18.70
N HIS A 236 -34.00 -6.34 19.38
CA HIS A 236 -35.21 -5.93 20.10
C HIS A 236 -34.89 -5.66 21.58
N GLU A 237 -35.21 -4.48 22.09
CA GLU A 237 -35.42 -4.31 23.53
C GLU A 237 -36.73 -5.01 23.90
N LYS A 238 -36.69 -5.90 24.89
CA LYS A 238 -37.92 -6.42 25.51
C LYS A 238 -38.60 -5.28 26.27
N GLY A 239 -39.68 -4.74 25.72
CA GLY A 239 -40.58 -3.78 26.35
C GLY A 239 -42.00 -3.97 25.87
#